data_AF-A0A5A9ZF68-F1
#
_entry.id   AF-A0A5A9ZF68-F1
#
_cell.length_a   1.000
_cell.length_b   1.000
_cell.length_c   1.000
_cell.angle_alpha   90.00
_cell.angle_beta   90.00
_cell.angle_gamma   90.00
#
_symmetry.space_group_name_H-M   'P 1'
#
loop_
_entity.id
_entity.type
_entity.pdbx_description
1 polymer ?
#
loop_
_entity_poly.entity_id
_entity_poly.type
_entity_poly.pdbx_seq_one_letter_code
_entity_poly.pdbx_strand_id
1 'polypeptide(L)'
;MWAFYKFMYPRAPKSMMPKKGDVTTPRQCDFCGNSLAEYRGVLETKPVSVEEISAAGLAVSDSGSDMKGHKELFFCNYEHQADFHGGKTYQADA
;
A
#
# COMPACT_ATOMS: atom_id res chain seq x y z
N MET A 1 14.54 -30.26 -20.84
CA MET A 1 13.91 -29.99 -19.52
C MET A 1 13.21 -28.62 -19.38
N TRP A 2 13.47 -27.61 -20.22
CA TRP A 2 12.93 -26.25 -19.99
C TRP A 2 11.46 -26.04 -20.39
N ALA A 3 10.99 -26.70 -21.47
CA ALA A 3 9.62 -26.54 -21.97
C ALA A 3 8.54 -27.04 -20.99
N PHE A 4 8.78 -28.18 -20.32
CA PHE A 4 7.87 -28.72 -19.28
C PHE A 4 7.73 -27.78 -18.08
N TYR A 5 8.82 -27.15 -17.66
CA TYR A 5 8.81 -26.23 -16.53
C TYR A 5 7.97 -24.97 -16.84
N LYS A 6 8.05 -24.46 -18.08
CA LYS A 6 7.22 -23.34 -18.55
C LYS A 6 5.73 -23.68 -18.63
N PHE A 7 5.40 -24.94 -18.90
CA PHE A 7 4.01 -25.43 -18.94
C PHE A 7 3.45 -25.61 -17.53
N MET A 8 4.21 -26.21 -16.62
CA MET A 8 3.81 -26.42 -15.22
C MET A 8 3.74 -25.13 -14.41
N TYR A 9 4.57 -24.13 -14.76
CA TYR A 9 4.60 -22.82 -14.12
C TYR A 9 4.36 -21.72 -15.16
N PRO A 10 3.12 -21.63 -15.70
CA PRO A 10 2.80 -20.60 -16.66
C PRO A 10 2.94 -19.23 -15.98
N ARG A 11 3.60 -18.30 -16.67
CA ARG A 11 3.79 -16.94 -16.17
C ARG A 11 2.41 -16.31 -15.93
N ALA A 12 2.26 -15.59 -14.82
CA ALA A 12 1.02 -14.91 -14.48
C ALA A 12 0.50 -14.05 -15.65
N PRO A 13 -0.82 -13.98 -15.85
CA PRO A 13 -1.41 -13.24 -16.96
C PRO A 13 -1.04 -11.75 -16.87
N LYS A 14 -0.75 -11.14 -18.03
CA LYS A 14 -0.28 -9.75 -18.13
C LYS A 14 -1.27 -8.71 -17.60
N SER A 15 -2.54 -9.07 -17.41
CA SER A 15 -3.55 -8.20 -16.78
C SER A 15 -3.22 -7.87 -15.32
N MET A 16 -2.46 -8.74 -14.65
CA MET A 16 -2.01 -8.55 -13.28
C MET A 16 -0.68 -7.79 -13.21
N MET A 17 0.01 -7.50 -14.31
CA MET A 17 1.27 -6.74 -14.24
C MET A 17 1.03 -5.24 -14.05
N PRO A 18 1.98 -4.51 -13.43
CA PRO A 18 1.91 -3.05 -13.36
C PRO A 18 1.75 -2.46 -14.76
N LYS A 19 0.77 -1.57 -14.91
CA LYS A 19 0.55 -0.81 -16.13
C LYS A 19 1.49 0.40 -16.16
N LYS A 20 1.71 0.96 -17.35
CA LYS A 20 2.49 2.19 -17.49
C LYS A 20 1.77 3.32 -16.74
N GLY A 21 2.39 3.84 -15.68
CA GLY A 21 1.83 4.88 -14.82
C GLY A 21 1.52 4.40 -13.39
N ASP A 22 1.56 3.10 -13.14
CA ASP A 22 1.38 2.56 -11.79
C ASP A 22 2.63 2.82 -10.95
N VAL A 23 2.43 3.25 -9.71
CA VAL A 23 3.51 3.48 -8.75
C VAL A 23 3.97 2.13 -8.19
N THR A 24 5.19 1.74 -8.53
CA THR A 24 5.79 0.46 -8.12
C THR A 24 6.63 0.55 -6.86
N THR A 25 6.66 1.72 -6.19
CA THR A 25 7.40 1.89 -4.94
C THR A 25 6.79 1.01 -3.85
N PRO A 26 7.63 0.27 -3.10
CA PRO A 26 7.16 -0.51 -1.97
C PRO A 26 6.80 0.44 -0.81
N ARG A 27 5.60 0.28 -0.24
CA ARG A 27 5.18 0.88 1.02
C ARG A 27 4.85 -0.22 2.04
N GLN A 28 4.96 0.10 3.32
CA GLN A 28 4.58 -0.83 4.39
C GLN A 28 3.11 -0.66 4.74
N CYS A 29 2.40 -1.76 4.94
CA CYS A 29 1.03 -1.74 5.40
C CYS A 29 0.96 -1.31 6.87
N ASP A 30 0.15 -0.31 7.20
CA ASP A 30 -0.01 0.20 8.58
C ASP A 30 -0.69 -0.81 9.53
N PHE A 31 -1.32 -1.86 8.99
CA PHE A 31 -1.97 -2.91 9.77
C PHE A 31 -1.07 -4.12 10.00
N CYS A 32 -0.49 -4.71 8.94
CA CYS A 32 0.28 -5.96 9.04
C CYS A 32 1.80 -5.78 8.91
N GLY A 33 2.29 -4.58 8.60
CA GLY A 33 3.72 -4.29 8.43
C GLY A 33 4.36 -4.87 7.16
N ASN A 34 3.62 -5.61 6.33
CA ASN A 34 4.18 -6.19 5.10
C ASN A 34 4.47 -5.11 4.05
N SER A 35 5.57 -5.25 3.31
CA SER A 35 5.92 -4.35 2.22
C SER A 35 5.22 -4.78 0.92
N LEU A 36 4.38 -3.92 0.37
CA LEU A 36 3.69 -4.13 -0.90
C LEU A 36 3.90 -2.93 -1.83
N ALA A 37 3.93 -3.17 -3.13
CA ALA A 37 3.96 -2.07 -4.08
C ALA A 37 2.62 -1.31 -4.06
N GLU A 38 2.66 0.01 -4.15
CA GLU A 38 1.47 0.89 -4.03
C GLU A 38 0.33 0.46 -4.96
N TYR A 39 0.63 0.09 -6.20
CA TYR A 39 -0.38 -0.35 -7.18
C TYR A 39 -1.19 -1.60 -6.77
N ARG A 40 -0.77 -2.32 -5.74
CA ARG A 40 -1.46 -3.52 -5.21
C ARG A 40 -2.28 -3.25 -3.96
N GLY A 41 -2.00 -2.16 -3.26
CA GLY A 41 -2.64 -1.85 -1.99
C GLY A 41 -3.72 -0.79 -2.11
N VAL A 42 -4.30 -0.44 -0.96
CA VAL A 42 -5.28 0.62 -0.78
C VAL A 42 -4.58 1.79 -0.11
N LEU A 43 -4.62 2.96 -0.76
CA LEU A 43 -4.12 4.22 -0.21
C LEU A 43 -5.29 5.05 0.31
N GLU A 44 -5.26 5.38 1.59
CA GLU A 44 -6.14 6.39 2.18
C GLU A 44 -5.43 7.73 2.21
N THR A 45 -5.84 8.63 1.32
CA THR A 45 -5.55 10.06 1.46
C THR A 45 -6.80 10.71 2.01
N LYS A 46 -6.73 11.24 3.24
CA LYS A 46 -7.86 12.01 3.77
C LYS A 46 -8.01 13.26 2.91
N PRO A 47 -9.20 13.54 2.34
CA PRO A 47 -9.37 14.73 1.51
C PRO A 47 -9.12 15.94 2.38
N VAL A 48 -8.03 16.64 2.07
CA VAL A 48 -7.74 17.95 2.63
C VAL A 48 -8.78 18.87 2.00
N SER A 49 -9.63 19.45 2.83
CA SER A 49 -10.41 20.62 2.41
C SER A 49 -9.43 21.61 1.80
N VAL A 50 -9.72 22.02 0.57
CA VAL A 50 -8.83 22.74 -0.38
C VAL A 50 -8.19 24.02 0.20
N GLU A 51 -8.59 24.43 1.39
CA GLU A 51 -8.08 25.59 2.13
C GLU A 51 -6.70 25.37 2.79
N GLU A 52 -6.27 24.13 3.08
CA GLU A 52 -4.98 23.86 3.74
C GLU A 52 -3.84 23.41 2.79
N ILE A 53 -4.16 23.16 1.51
CA ILE A 53 -3.21 22.63 0.50
C ILE A 53 -2.17 23.67 0.06
N SER A 54 -2.38 24.96 0.35
CA SER A 54 -1.45 26.04 -0.05
C SER A 54 -0.29 26.29 0.93
N ALA A 55 -0.31 25.72 2.14
CA ALA A 55 0.72 25.95 3.15
C ALA A 55 1.68 24.76 3.35
N ALA A 56 1.25 23.52 3.05
CA ALA A 56 2.06 22.32 3.22
C ALA A 56 2.86 22.00 1.94
N GLY A 57 3.77 22.90 1.58
CA GLY A 57 4.81 22.62 0.59
C GLY A 57 5.76 21.53 1.10
N LEU A 58 5.83 20.42 0.37
CA LEU A 58 7.00 19.56 0.19
C LEU A 58 7.81 19.22 1.46
N ALA A 59 7.31 18.29 2.27
CA ALA A 59 8.13 17.63 3.30
C ALA A 59 8.08 16.11 3.13
N VAL A 60 9.00 15.60 2.31
CA VAL A 60 9.50 14.23 2.48
C VAL A 60 10.29 14.24 3.80
N SER A 61 9.86 13.46 4.79
CA SER A 61 10.74 13.02 5.87
C SER A 61 10.21 11.75 6.53
N ASP A 62 11.12 10.80 6.57
CA ASP A 62 11.14 9.53 7.26
C ASP A 62 10.97 9.70 8.79
N SER A 63 10.42 8.66 9.40
CA SER A 63 10.51 8.28 10.82
C SER A 63 9.78 9.14 11.87
N GLY A 64 8.68 8.57 12.37
CA GLY A 64 8.42 8.43 13.81
C GLY A 64 7.81 9.62 14.57
N SER A 65 6.61 9.36 15.09
CA SER A 65 5.90 10.03 16.20
C SER A 65 4.94 11.19 15.85
N ASP A 66 3.68 10.98 16.27
CA ASP A 66 2.63 11.95 16.58
C ASP A 66 2.81 13.40 16.15
N MET A 67 2.47 13.66 14.88
CA MET A 67 1.78 14.89 14.49
C MET A 67 0.55 14.52 13.68
N LYS A 68 -0.59 15.07 14.07
CA LYS A 68 -1.91 14.88 13.47
C LYS A 68 -2.00 15.70 12.16
N GLY A 69 -1.10 15.44 11.23
CA GLY A 69 -1.02 16.04 9.91
C GLY A 69 -0.92 14.93 8.87
N HIS A 70 -1.92 14.87 7.98
CA HIS A 70 -1.92 14.16 6.69
C HIS A 70 -1.11 12.85 6.59
N LYS A 71 -1.34 11.90 7.50
CA LYS A 71 -0.77 10.56 7.36
C LYS A 71 -1.53 9.84 6.25
N GLU A 72 -0.89 9.69 5.08
CA GLU A 72 -1.36 8.79 4.04
C GLU A 72 -1.24 7.36 4.59
N LEU A 73 -2.38 6.72 4.89
CA LEU A 73 -2.37 5.34 5.38
C LEU A 73 -2.35 4.38 4.18
N PHE A 74 -1.61 3.29 4.29
CA PHE A 74 -1.47 2.27 3.26
C PHE A 74 -1.84 0.89 3.78
N PHE A 75 -2.66 0.16 3.01
CA PHE A 75 -3.13 -1.18 3.37
C PHE A 75 -2.93 -2.18 2.23
N CYS A 76 -2.65 -3.45 2.56
CA CYS A 76 -2.50 -4.49 1.54
C CYS A 76 -3.82 -4.79 0.78
N ASN A 77 -4.96 -4.68 1.46
CA ASN A 77 -6.29 -4.93 0.93
C ASN A 77 -7.35 -4.18 1.78
N TYR A 78 -8.61 -4.23 1.35
CA TYR A 78 -9.74 -3.61 2.07
C TYR A 78 -10.03 -4.27 3.42
N GLU A 79 -9.75 -5.56 3.59
CA GLU A 79 -9.93 -6.26 4.87
C GLU A 79 -9.00 -5.69 5.95
N HIS A 80 -7.71 -5.49 5.62
CA HIS A 80 -6.72 -4.93 6.53
C HIS A 80 -7.04 -3.47 6.88
N GLN A 81 -7.56 -2.70 5.93
CA GLN A 81 -8.06 -1.36 6.17
C GLN A 81 -9.23 -1.38 7.16
N ALA A 82 -10.24 -2.24 6.92
CA ALA A 82 -11.40 -2.37 7.79
C ALA A 82 -11.02 -2.84 9.20
N ASP A 83 -10.08 -3.78 9.31
CA ASP A 83 -9.60 -4.30 10.59
C ASP A 83 -8.78 -3.28 11.37
N PHE A 84 -7.98 -2.45 10.69
CA PHE A 84 -7.26 -1.33 11.29
C PHE A 84 -8.23 -0.29 11.87
N HIS A 85 -9.24 0.12 11.10
CA HIS A 85 -10.28 1.04 11.58
C HIS A 85 -11.19 0.40 12.64
N GLY A 86 -11.35 -0.93 12.61
CA GLY A 86 -12.03 -1.72 13.62
C GLY A 86 -11.24 -1.89 14.92
N GLY A 87 -10.01 -1.37 15.00
CA GLY A 87 -9.15 -1.46 16.19
C GLY A 87 -8.66 -2.87 16.49
N LYS A 88 -8.66 -3.76 15.50
CA LYS A 88 -8.10 -5.11 15.65
C LYS A 88 -6.58 -5.05 15.62
N THR A 89 -5.94 -6.07 16.17
CA THR A 89 -4.51 -6.29 16.04
C THR A 89 -4.26 -7.38 15.01
N TYR A 90 -3.34 -7.16 14.08
CA TYR A 90 -2.94 -8.19 13.14
C TYR A 90 -2.32 -9.38 13.90
N GLN A 91 -2.86 -10.59 13.70
CA GLN A 91 -2.19 -11.84 14.06
C GLN A 91 -1.78 -12.52 12.76
N ALA A 92 -0.48 -12.72 12.57
CA ALA A 92 -0.01 -13.61 11.52
C ALA A 92 -0.32 -15.04 11.98
N ASP A 93 -1.23 -15.70 11.30
CA ASP A 93 -1.46 -17.13 11.50
C ASP A 93 -0.13 -17.86 11.21
N ALA A 94 0.47 -18.45 12.25
CA ALA A 94 1.80 -19.06 12.23
C ALA A 94 1.83 -20.42 11.53
#